data_AF-A0A7Y4KZH4-F1
#
_entry.id   AF-A0A7Y4KZH4-F1
#
_cell.length_a   1.000
_cell.length_b   1.000
_cell.length_c   1.000
_cell.angle_alpha   90.00
_cell.angle_beta   90.00
_cell.angle_gamma   90.00
#
_symmetry.space_group_name_H-M   'P 1'
#
loop_
_entity.id
_entity.type
_entity.pdbx_description
1 polymer ?
#
loop_
_entity_poly.entity_id
_entity_poly.type
_entity_poly.pdbx_seq_one_letter_code
_entity_poly.pdbx_strand_id
1 'polypeptide(L)'
;MFTGRIEQTAVVREVGAGFLRIAAGPEADVSAGSSVALDGVRLTVSSVAAGELVAAVTDETRRRTTLDRVEAGRPVHLELPLAVGDRIDGHLVQGHVDGVGKVLRVADEPSGRRLWVKPGERLLTRLVAKSSVALNGVSLTVAEVLKDRFSVVLVPHTLQRTNLGDLVAGDRVNLETDLLTRMARDGHGPDLLKAIARLPWSGQLSGPDGVQKVVAQLAAGGGVVVWDPTLEGEGDVVFAAERFRPQSMIFLLTQVFGHTTIPCAAEVLERLEIPRMPGDGDRQGTLMHVSIDLASSSGTGVSAAERAATIRRLAAADAVPSDFLRPGHVFPLAARPGLLSTRKGHTEATVALCEAAGLAPVGVCCEVMRPDGVMADSADLEQFALRWELPMIDVHDLARWL
;
A
#
# COMPACT_ATOMS: atom_id res chain seq x y z
N MET A 1 -11.40 4.82 -14.94
CA MET A 1 -10.71 5.21 -13.69
C MET A 1 -9.30 5.55 -14.06
N PHE A 2 -8.67 6.41 -13.28
CA PHE A 2 -7.33 6.93 -13.47
C PHE A 2 -6.58 6.80 -12.14
N THR A 3 -5.29 7.10 -12.14
CA THR A 3 -4.41 7.04 -10.95
C THR A 3 -3.78 8.36 -10.59
N GLY A 4 -3.91 9.35 -11.46
CA GLY A 4 -3.14 10.58 -11.40
C GLY A 4 -1.67 10.37 -11.69
N ARG A 5 -1.37 9.37 -12.53
CA ARG A 5 -0.01 9.00 -12.89
C ARG A 5 0.60 10.05 -13.81
N ILE A 6 1.89 10.29 -13.62
CA ILE A 6 2.68 11.23 -14.41
C ILE A 6 3.09 10.52 -15.71
N GLU A 7 2.24 10.61 -16.73
CA GLU A 7 2.46 9.92 -18.01
C GLU A 7 2.94 10.89 -19.09
N GLN A 8 2.07 11.82 -19.50
CA GLN A 8 2.30 12.67 -20.65
C GLN A 8 1.64 14.05 -20.51
N THR A 9 2.21 15.01 -21.24
CA THR A 9 1.59 16.30 -21.49
C THR A 9 1.15 16.38 -22.94
N ALA A 10 0.03 17.06 -23.17
CA ALA A 10 -0.54 17.28 -24.49
C ALA A 10 -0.79 18.78 -24.69
N VAL A 11 -1.05 19.20 -25.93
CA VAL A 11 -1.30 20.62 -26.26
C VAL A 11 -2.69 20.79 -26.83
N VAL A 12 -3.46 21.73 -26.27
CA VAL A 12 -4.76 22.12 -26.81
C VAL A 12 -4.54 22.84 -28.15
N ARG A 13 -5.09 22.32 -29.24
CA ARG A 13 -4.98 22.92 -30.59
C ARG A 13 -6.13 23.84 -30.91
N GLU A 14 -7.33 23.46 -30.48
CA GLU A 14 -8.55 24.17 -30.79
C GLU A 14 -9.53 24.05 -29.63
N VAL A 15 -10.23 25.15 -29.34
CA VAL A 15 -11.29 25.21 -28.34
C VAL A 15 -12.59 25.57 -29.06
N GLY A 16 -13.44 24.57 -29.26
CA GLY A 16 -14.78 24.76 -29.80
C GLY A 16 -15.83 24.89 -28.70
N ALA A 17 -17.06 25.27 -29.05
CA ALA A 17 -18.14 25.40 -28.06
C ALA A 17 -18.36 24.09 -27.26
N GLY A 18 -18.47 22.96 -27.98
CA GLY A 18 -18.74 21.64 -27.39
C GLY A 18 -17.55 20.66 -27.41
N PHE A 19 -16.35 21.10 -27.75
CA PHE A 19 -15.20 20.20 -27.87
C PHE A 19 -13.85 20.86 -27.58
N LEU A 20 -12.84 20.02 -27.35
CA LEU A 20 -11.42 20.38 -27.35
C LEU A 20 -10.68 19.46 -28.33
N ARG A 21 -9.87 20.04 -29.21
CA ARG A 21 -8.94 19.30 -30.07
C ARG A 21 -7.56 19.33 -29.45
N ILE A 22 -6.92 18.17 -29.31
CA ILE A 22 -5.70 18.03 -28.53
C ILE A 22 -4.68 17.22 -29.31
N ALA A 23 -3.48 17.77 -29.42
CA ALA A 23 -2.31 17.04 -29.92
C ALA A 23 -1.73 16.22 -28.76
N ALA A 24 -2.05 14.94 -28.74
CA ALA A 24 -1.62 13.96 -27.73
C ALA A 24 -0.36 13.18 -28.15
N GLY A 25 0.01 13.23 -29.44
CA GLY A 25 1.12 12.46 -29.98
C GLY A 25 0.70 11.06 -30.46
N PRO A 26 1.58 10.33 -31.17
CA PRO A 26 1.25 9.07 -31.82
C PRO A 26 1.14 7.86 -30.86
N GLU A 27 1.53 8.00 -29.59
CA GLU A 27 1.60 6.90 -28.61
C GLU A 27 0.31 6.73 -27.79
N ALA A 28 -0.69 7.59 -27.97
CA ALA A 28 -1.96 7.48 -27.24
C ALA A 28 -2.84 6.37 -27.85
N ASP A 29 -2.85 5.19 -27.22
CA ASP A 29 -3.76 4.09 -27.57
C ASP A 29 -5.21 4.43 -27.17
N VAL A 30 -5.85 5.25 -27.99
CA VAL A 30 -7.17 5.82 -27.73
C VAL A 30 -8.03 5.72 -28.97
N SER A 31 -9.28 5.26 -28.78
CA SER A 31 -10.29 5.16 -29.84
C SER A 31 -11.48 6.07 -29.55
N ALA A 32 -12.27 6.38 -30.59
CA ALA A 32 -13.53 7.08 -30.40
C ALA A 32 -14.44 6.31 -29.42
N GLY A 33 -15.08 7.02 -28.49
CA GLY A 33 -15.85 6.48 -27.38
C GLY A 33 -15.04 6.24 -26.09
N SER A 34 -13.70 6.26 -26.17
CA SER A 34 -12.84 6.12 -24.99
C SER A 34 -12.95 7.33 -24.06
N SER A 35 -12.61 7.13 -22.79
CA SER A 35 -12.44 8.23 -21.83
C SER A 35 -10.98 8.64 -21.74
N VAL A 36 -10.70 9.93 -21.56
CA VAL A 36 -9.36 10.46 -21.23
C VAL A 36 -9.50 11.48 -20.10
N ALA A 37 -8.44 11.70 -19.32
CA ALA A 37 -8.40 12.77 -18.34
C ALA A 37 -7.47 13.89 -18.81
N LEU A 38 -7.99 15.11 -18.88
CA LEU A 38 -7.22 16.32 -19.22
C LEU A 38 -7.20 17.27 -18.04
N ASP A 39 -6.02 17.55 -17.50
CA ASP A 39 -5.89 18.29 -16.24
C ASP A 39 -6.85 17.76 -15.17
N GLY A 40 -7.01 16.43 -15.09
CA GLY A 40 -7.92 15.75 -14.16
C GLY A 40 -9.40 15.83 -14.53
N VAL A 41 -9.77 16.33 -15.70
CA VAL A 41 -11.15 16.35 -16.19
C VAL A 41 -11.38 15.16 -17.12
N ARG A 42 -12.23 14.23 -16.71
CA ARG A 42 -12.64 13.11 -17.57
C ARG A 42 -13.51 13.62 -18.72
N LEU A 43 -13.12 13.31 -19.93
CA LEU A 43 -13.87 13.62 -21.15
C LEU A 43 -14.00 12.38 -22.03
N THR A 44 -15.04 12.36 -22.85
CA THR A 44 -15.25 11.32 -23.86
C THR A 44 -14.64 11.76 -25.19
N VAL A 45 -13.81 10.90 -25.76
CA VAL A 45 -13.21 11.10 -27.08
C VAL A 45 -14.25 10.84 -28.15
N SER A 46 -14.49 11.83 -29.00
CA SER A 46 -15.45 11.77 -30.11
C SER A 46 -14.81 11.29 -31.41
N SER A 47 -13.54 11.64 -31.64
CA SER A 47 -12.77 11.20 -32.81
C SER A 47 -11.27 11.27 -32.52
N VAL A 48 -10.50 10.46 -33.25
CA VAL A 48 -9.03 10.42 -33.20
C VAL A 48 -8.52 10.43 -34.63
N ALA A 49 -7.56 11.29 -34.94
CA ALA A 49 -6.93 11.38 -36.25
C ALA A 49 -5.51 11.91 -36.13
N ALA A 50 -4.54 11.24 -36.76
CA ALA A 50 -3.17 11.74 -36.95
C ALA A 50 -2.47 12.29 -35.67
N GLY A 51 -2.54 11.55 -34.56
CA GLY A 51 -1.93 11.97 -33.28
C GLY A 51 -2.68 13.10 -32.55
N GLU A 52 -3.88 13.44 -33.03
CA GLU A 52 -4.83 14.31 -32.36
C GLU A 52 -6.07 13.54 -31.90
N LEU A 53 -6.62 13.97 -30.77
CA LEU A 53 -7.92 13.54 -30.27
C LEU A 53 -8.85 14.73 -30.15
N VAL A 54 -10.14 14.49 -30.37
CA VAL A 54 -11.20 15.48 -30.15
C VAL A 54 -12.07 14.98 -29.01
N ALA A 55 -12.05 15.68 -27.88
CA ALA A 55 -12.82 15.36 -26.69
C ALA A 55 -14.07 16.25 -26.60
N ALA A 56 -15.22 15.65 -26.32
CA ALA A 56 -16.47 16.39 -26.10
C ALA A 56 -16.44 17.07 -24.73
N VAL A 57 -16.85 18.33 -24.67
CA VAL A 57 -16.90 19.12 -23.43
C VAL A 57 -18.27 19.80 -23.33
N THR A 58 -18.94 19.57 -22.20
CA THR A 58 -20.23 20.22 -21.90
C THR A 58 -20.01 21.58 -21.23
N ASP A 59 -21.00 22.47 -21.33
CA ASP A 59 -20.94 23.75 -20.62
C ASP A 59 -20.84 23.59 -19.10
N GLU A 60 -21.43 22.52 -18.53
CA GLU A 60 -21.31 22.25 -17.09
C GLU A 60 -19.88 21.88 -16.72
N THR A 61 -19.24 21.01 -17.50
CA THR A 61 -17.84 20.66 -17.31
C THR A 61 -16.95 21.91 -17.39
N ARG A 62 -17.19 22.81 -18.36
CA ARG A 62 -16.46 24.09 -18.45
C ARG A 62 -16.63 24.91 -17.17
N ARG A 63 -17.88 25.16 -16.75
CA ARG A 63 -18.18 26.00 -15.57
C ARG A 63 -17.59 25.47 -14.27
N ARG A 64 -17.44 24.15 -14.13
CA ARG A 64 -17.00 23.51 -12.88
C ARG A 64 -15.50 23.26 -12.79
N THR A 65 -14.75 23.47 -13.87
CA THR A 65 -13.33 23.14 -13.98
C THR A 65 -12.50 24.36 -14.41
N THR A 66 -11.21 24.18 -14.61
CA THR A 66 -10.32 25.18 -15.25
C THR A 66 -10.53 25.30 -16.76
N LEU A 67 -11.36 24.44 -17.37
CA LEU A 67 -11.65 24.46 -18.82
C LEU A 67 -12.55 25.62 -19.25
N ASP A 68 -13.01 26.46 -18.32
CA ASP A 68 -13.69 27.73 -18.62
C ASP A 68 -12.77 28.77 -19.26
N ARG A 69 -11.45 28.65 -19.05
CA ARG A 69 -10.43 29.59 -19.56
C ARG A 69 -9.32 28.90 -20.35
N VAL A 70 -9.57 27.69 -20.83
CA VAL A 70 -8.58 26.98 -21.66
C VAL A 70 -8.50 27.63 -23.03
N GLU A 71 -7.28 27.82 -23.53
CA GLU A 71 -6.98 28.44 -24.81
C GLU A 71 -6.10 27.51 -25.66
N ALA A 72 -6.11 27.72 -26.98
CA ALA A 72 -5.20 27.03 -27.88
C ALA A 72 -3.73 27.36 -27.54
N GLY A 73 -2.86 26.35 -27.65
CA GLY A 73 -1.45 26.41 -27.26
C GLY A 73 -1.18 26.03 -25.80
N ARG A 74 -2.21 25.91 -24.95
CA ARG A 74 -2.03 25.54 -23.54
C ARG A 74 -1.54 24.08 -23.40
N PRO A 75 -0.44 23.83 -22.67
CA PRO A 75 -0.08 22.47 -22.25
C PRO A 75 -1.02 21.99 -21.13
N VAL A 76 -1.50 20.77 -21.29
CA VAL A 76 -2.37 20.08 -20.33
C VAL A 76 -1.77 18.73 -19.97
N HIS A 77 -1.97 18.28 -18.74
CA HIS A 77 -1.68 16.91 -18.35
C HIS A 77 -2.72 15.99 -18.99
N LEU A 78 -2.26 14.91 -19.63
CA LEU A 78 -3.12 13.91 -20.25
C LEU A 78 -2.85 12.55 -19.61
N GLU A 79 -3.90 11.91 -19.12
CA GLU A 79 -3.85 10.55 -18.58
C GLU A 79 -4.87 9.66 -19.28
N LEU A 80 -4.44 8.44 -19.60
CA LEU A 80 -5.29 7.40 -20.18
C LEU A 80 -5.98 6.59 -19.08
N PRO A 81 -7.14 6.00 -19.35
CA PRO A 81 -7.84 5.22 -18.34
C PRO A 81 -7.06 3.94 -18.04
N LEU A 82 -7.08 3.52 -16.78
CA LEU A 82 -6.49 2.25 -16.35
C LEU A 82 -7.11 1.08 -17.12
N ALA A 83 -6.24 0.20 -17.63
CA ALA A 83 -6.59 -1.12 -18.09
C ALA A 83 -6.64 -2.11 -16.93
N VAL A 84 -7.35 -3.22 -17.14
CA VAL A 84 -7.38 -4.33 -16.18
C VAL A 84 -5.98 -4.93 -16.08
N GLY A 85 -5.43 -4.97 -14.87
CA GLY A 85 -4.08 -5.48 -14.60
C GLY A 85 -3.00 -4.39 -14.54
N ASP A 86 -3.35 -3.12 -14.81
CA ASP A 86 -2.40 -2.02 -14.66
C ASP A 86 -1.95 -1.84 -13.21
N ARG A 87 -0.69 -1.42 -13.06
CA ARG A 87 -0.15 -1.00 -11.78
C ARG A 87 -0.87 0.28 -11.34
N ILE A 88 -1.37 0.28 -10.11
CA ILE A 88 -1.92 1.49 -9.50
C ILE A 88 -0.75 2.31 -8.95
N ASP A 89 -0.34 3.34 -9.69
CA ASP A 89 0.78 4.22 -9.36
C ASP A 89 0.24 5.63 -9.07
N GLY A 90 -0.13 5.86 -7.80
CA GLY A 90 -0.84 7.06 -7.35
C GLY A 90 -2.01 6.71 -6.42
N HIS A 91 -3.15 7.39 -6.60
CA HIS A 91 -4.40 7.06 -5.91
C HIS A 91 -5.57 7.03 -6.90
N LEU A 92 -6.66 6.35 -6.55
CA LEU A 92 -7.79 6.21 -7.46
C LEU A 92 -8.49 7.56 -7.67
N VAL A 93 -8.47 8.03 -8.92
CA VAL A 93 -9.19 9.21 -9.38
C VAL A 93 -10.14 8.86 -10.52
N GLN A 94 -11.27 9.55 -10.55
CA GLN A 94 -12.33 9.36 -11.53
C GLN A 94 -12.22 10.34 -12.69
N GLY A 95 -11.45 11.42 -12.52
CA GLY A 95 -11.47 12.59 -13.38
C GLY A 95 -12.72 13.45 -13.15
N HIS A 96 -13.28 13.37 -11.94
CA HIS A 96 -14.43 14.16 -11.50
C HIS A 96 -13.92 15.25 -10.57
N VAL A 97 -13.70 16.44 -11.15
CA VAL A 97 -13.22 17.60 -10.40
C VAL A 97 -14.24 18.00 -9.33
N ASP A 98 -13.83 17.90 -8.07
CA ASP A 98 -14.65 18.29 -6.92
C ASP A 98 -14.73 19.80 -6.75
N GLY A 99 -13.72 20.52 -7.24
CA GLY A 99 -13.69 21.97 -7.27
C GLY A 99 -12.40 22.54 -7.83
N VAL A 100 -12.37 23.85 -8.00
CA VAL A 100 -11.19 24.56 -8.49
C VAL A 100 -10.50 25.27 -7.33
N GLY A 101 -9.21 24.98 -7.15
CA GLY A 101 -8.35 25.65 -6.18
C GLY A 101 -7.61 26.84 -6.80
N LYS A 102 -7.18 27.78 -5.96
CA LYS A 102 -6.29 28.89 -6.35
C LYS A 102 -4.91 28.70 -5.73
N VAL A 103 -3.86 28.71 -6.54
CA VAL A 103 -2.47 28.74 -6.06
C VAL A 103 -2.23 30.08 -5.37
N LEU A 104 -1.90 30.04 -4.08
CA LEU A 104 -1.60 31.23 -3.27
C LEU A 104 -0.12 31.58 -3.30
N ARG A 105 0.74 30.56 -3.27
CA ARG A 105 2.18 30.72 -3.18
C ARG A 105 2.90 29.52 -3.75
N VAL A 106 4.01 29.78 -4.39
CA VAL A 106 5.00 28.80 -4.85
C VAL A 106 6.31 29.10 -4.14
N ALA A 107 6.99 28.08 -3.64
CA ALA A 107 8.28 28.22 -2.98
C ALA A 107 9.20 27.06 -3.37
N ASP A 108 10.37 27.38 -3.90
CA ASP A 108 11.40 26.37 -4.15
C ASP A 108 12.04 25.93 -2.82
N GLU A 109 12.22 24.63 -2.68
CA GLU A 109 12.82 23.95 -1.53
C GLU A 109 13.93 22.99 -2.04
N PRO A 110 14.89 22.57 -1.20
CA PRO A 110 15.98 21.70 -1.65
C PRO A 110 15.53 20.38 -2.32
N SER A 111 14.39 19.83 -1.88
CA SER A 111 13.84 18.56 -2.37
C SER A 111 12.74 18.72 -3.42
N GLY A 112 12.43 19.95 -3.88
CA GLY A 112 11.34 20.18 -4.83
C GLY A 112 10.73 21.57 -4.73
N ARG A 113 9.46 21.69 -5.08
CA ARG A 113 8.73 22.96 -5.06
C ARG A 113 7.42 22.81 -4.29
N ARG A 114 7.24 23.61 -3.25
CA ARG A 114 6.00 23.64 -2.47
C ARG A 114 4.98 24.55 -3.14
N LEU A 115 3.77 24.02 -3.32
CA LEU A 115 2.59 24.77 -3.73
C LEU A 115 1.65 24.91 -2.55
N TRP A 116 1.20 26.13 -2.29
CA TRP A 116 0.11 26.43 -1.38
C TRP A 116 -1.14 26.72 -2.18
N VAL A 117 -2.20 25.95 -1.92
CA VAL A 117 -3.45 26.04 -2.69
C VAL A 117 -4.61 26.34 -1.73
N LYS A 118 -5.43 27.32 -2.10
CA LYS A 118 -6.70 27.64 -1.45
C LYS A 118 -7.83 26.92 -2.19
N PRO A 119 -8.41 25.86 -1.61
CA PRO A 119 -9.60 25.22 -2.14
C PRO A 119 -10.87 25.96 -1.69
N GLY A 120 -12.03 25.55 -2.20
CA GLY A 120 -13.32 25.93 -1.59
C GLY A 120 -13.49 25.31 -0.20
N GLU A 121 -14.27 25.96 0.68
CA GLU A 121 -14.41 25.53 2.09
C GLU A 121 -14.87 24.09 2.25
N ARG A 122 -15.88 23.67 1.47
CA ARG A 122 -16.39 22.28 1.47
C ARG A 122 -15.32 21.25 1.07
N LEU A 123 -14.39 21.64 0.21
CA LEU A 123 -13.31 20.76 -0.23
C LEU A 123 -12.20 20.72 0.82
N LEU A 124 -11.92 21.83 1.48
CA LEU A 124 -10.93 21.91 2.55
C LEU A 124 -11.26 20.94 3.69
N THR A 125 -12.53 20.82 4.08
CA THR A 125 -12.99 19.88 5.12
C THR A 125 -12.86 18.41 4.72
N ARG A 126 -12.54 18.11 3.45
CA ARG A 126 -12.33 16.75 2.93
C ARG A 126 -10.86 16.39 2.81
N LEU A 127 -9.96 17.36 2.90
CA LEU A 127 -8.51 17.12 2.87
C LEU A 127 -8.00 16.66 4.24
N VAL A 128 -6.98 15.80 4.21
CA VAL A 128 -6.29 15.28 5.39
C VAL A 128 -4.80 15.40 5.14
N ALA A 129 -4.03 15.85 6.13
CA ALA A 129 -2.58 15.86 6.00
C ALA A 129 -2.08 14.42 5.81
N LYS A 130 -1.13 14.24 4.89
CA LYS A 130 -0.55 12.94 4.48
C LYS A 130 -1.48 12.04 3.66
N SER A 131 -2.71 12.46 3.36
CA SER A 131 -3.53 11.76 2.36
C SER A 131 -3.16 12.18 0.93
N SER A 132 -3.81 11.55 -0.04
CA SER A 132 -3.68 11.90 -1.46
C SER A 132 -4.68 12.97 -1.90
N VAL A 133 -4.29 13.76 -2.90
CA VAL A 133 -5.12 14.72 -3.63
C VAL A 133 -4.60 14.80 -5.07
N ALA A 134 -5.50 14.92 -6.04
CA ALA A 134 -5.09 15.19 -7.42
C ALA A 134 -5.17 16.69 -7.73
N LEU A 135 -4.09 17.23 -8.30
CA LEU A 135 -4.01 18.59 -8.85
C LEU A 135 -3.82 18.49 -10.36
N ASN A 136 -4.77 19.02 -11.13
CA ASN A 136 -4.82 18.83 -12.59
C ASN A 136 -4.65 17.36 -12.98
N GLY A 137 -5.27 16.45 -12.21
CA GLY A 137 -5.18 15.01 -12.40
C GLY A 137 -3.95 14.40 -11.76
N VAL A 138 -2.84 15.11 -11.55
CA VAL A 138 -1.62 14.53 -10.97
C VAL A 138 -1.81 14.20 -9.50
N SER A 139 -1.57 12.94 -9.13
CA SER A 139 -1.67 12.43 -7.76
C SER A 139 -0.52 12.93 -6.90
N LEU A 140 -0.85 13.60 -5.80
CA LEU A 140 0.11 14.21 -4.88
C LEU A 140 -0.26 13.91 -3.43
N THR A 141 0.75 13.89 -2.55
CA THR A 141 0.53 13.81 -1.10
C THR A 141 0.31 15.21 -0.53
N VAL A 142 -0.78 15.38 0.23
CA VAL A 142 -1.04 16.58 1.02
C VAL A 142 0.04 16.71 2.10
N ALA A 143 0.90 17.70 1.99
CA ALA A 143 1.99 17.89 2.94
C ALA A 143 1.47 18.41 4.29
N GLU A 144 0.56 19.39 4.24
CA GLU A 144 -0.11 19.98 5.41
C GLU A 144 -1.47 20.59 5.03
N VAL A 145 -2.37 20.72 6.01
CA VAL A 145 -3.66 21.40 5.88
C VAL A 145 -3.74 22.48 6.96
N LEU A 146 -4.02 23.71 6.54
CA LEU A 146 -4.24 24.87 7.41
C LEU A 146 -5.71 25.32 7.32
N LYS A 147 -6.07 26.34 8.11
CA LYS A 147 -7.45 26.85 8.23
C LYS A 147 -8.11 27.23 6.90
N ASP A 148 -7.36 27.70 5.92
CA ASP A 148 -7.89 28.22 4.66
C ASP A 148 -7.18 27.72 3.40
N ARG A 149 -6.21 26.80 3.55
CA ARG A 149 -5.34 26.32 2.47
C ARG A 149 -4.69 25.00 2.83
N PHE A 150 -4.16 24.30 1.85
CA PHE A 150 -3.28 23.15 2.04
C PHE A 150 -2.01 23.34 1.22
N SER A 151 -1.02 22.48 1.44
CA SER A 151 0.17 22.44 0.62
C SER A 151 0.48 21.05 0.09
N VAL A 152 1.20 21.03 -1.04
CA VAL A 152 1.80 19.84 -1.65
C VAL A 152 3.24 20.17 -2.02
N VAL A 153 4.08 19.15 -2.11
CA VAL A 153 5.48 19.31 -2.58
C VAL A 153 5.64 18.54 -3.88
N LEU A 154 6.01 19.26 -4.93
CA LEU A 154 6.32 18.70 -6.23
C LEU A 154 7.78 18.29 -6.28
N VAL A 155 8.04 17.01 -6.51
CA VAL A 155 9.40 16.49 -6.70
C VAL A 155 9.93 16.83 -8.10
N PRO A 156 11.26 16.79 -8.33
CA PRO A 156 11.86 17.14 -9.62
C PRO A 156 11.23 16.41 -10.82
N HIS A 157 10.89 15.13 -10.68
CA HIS A 157 10.24 14.36 -11.75
C HIS A 157 8.86 14.94 -12.12
N THR A 158 8.03 15.26 -11.12
CA THR A 158 6.70 15.87 -11.33
C THR A 158 6.82 17.24 -11.99
N LEU A 159 7.79 18.05 -11.57
CA LEU A 159 8.03 19.37 -12.14
C LEU A 159 8.40 19.30 -13.63
N GLN A 160 9.18 18.29 -14.03
CA GLN A 160 9.64 18.13 -15.40
C GLN A 160 8.60 17.51 -16.34
N ARG A 161 7.74 16.63 -15.80
CA ARG A 161 6.88 15.74 -16.60
C ARG A 161 5.41 16.16 -16.59
N THR A 162 5.05 17.21 -15.86
CA THR A 162 3.67 17.71 -15.76
C THR A 162 3.62 19.22 -16.00
N ASN A 163 2.41 19.75 -16.23
CA ASN A 163 2.22 21.20 -16.33
C ASN A 163 2.20 21.92 -14.96
N LEU A 164 2.42 21.20 -13.85
CA LEU A 164 2.42 21.78 -12.51
C LEU A 164 3.69 22.59 -12.22
N GLY A 165 4.78 22.34 -12.95
CA GLY A 165 6.04 23.06 -12.80
C GLY A 165 5.95 24.55 -13.15
N ASP A 166 5.04 24.89 -14.07
CA ASP A 166 4.86 26.26 -14.57
C ASP A 166 3.88 27.09 -13.73
N LEU A 167 3.28 26.50 -12.70
CA LEU A 167 2.29 27.18 -11.88
C LEU A 167 2.91 28.35 -11.10
N VAL A 168 2.18 29.46 -11.07
CA VAL A 168 2.50 30.65 -10.29
C VAL A 168 1.34 31.04 -9.36
N ALA A 169 1.62 31.93 -8.41
CA ALA A 169 0.58 32.47 -7.54
C ALA A 169 -0.50 33.19 -8.38
N GLY A 170 -1.76 32.84 -8.13
CA GLY A 170 -2.91 33.32 -8.90
C GLY A 170 -3.54 32.25 -9.79
N ASP A 171 -2.77 31.24 -10.19
CA ASP A 171 -3.24 30.18 -11.09
C ASP A 171 -4.34 29.33 -10.45
N ARG A 172 -5.17 28.76 -11.32
CA ARG A 172 -6.25 27.86 -10.94
C ARG A 172 -5.87 26.43 -11.26
N VAL A 173 -6.22 25.51 -10.36
CA VAL A 173 -5.99 24.07 -10.53
C VAL A 173 -7.27 23.29 -10.26
N ASN A 174 -7.52 22.25 -11.07
CA ASN A 174 -8.58 21.30 -10.79
C ASN A 174 -8.17 20.42 -9.59
N LEU A 175 -9.08 20.26 -8.65
CA LEU A 175 -8.86 19.45 -7.46
C LEU A 175 -9.84 18.28 -7.43
N GLU A 176 -9.31 17.10 -7.18
CA GLU A 176 -10.08 15.89 -6.88
C GLU A 176 -9.51 15.27 -5.61
N THR A 177 -10.35 15.03 -4.60
CA THR A 177 -9.91 14.36 -3.36
C THR A 177 -9.90 12.87 -3.56
N ASP A 178 -9.05 12.20 -2.79
CA ASP A 178 -9.04 10.74 -2.72
C ASP A 178 -10.44 10.15 -2.49
N LEU A 179 -10.82 9.20 -3.35
CA LEU A 179 -12.14 8.58 -3.36
C LEU A 179 -12.42 7.85 -2.05
N LEU A 180 -11.41 7.18 -1.47
CA LEU A 180 -11.55 6.44 -0.22
C LEU A 180 -11.79 7.40 0.95
N THR A 181 -11.01 8.48 1.03
CA THR A 181 -11.15 9.55 2.03
C THR A 181 -12.51 10.23 1.92
N ARG A 182 -12.97 10.51 0.70
CA ARG A 182 -14.27 11.12 0.43
C ARG A 182 -15.42 10.23 0.91
N MET A 183 -15.41 8.97 0.51
CA MET A 183 -16.46 8.01 0.88
C MET A 183 -16.45 7.72 2.40
N ALA A 184 -15.27 7.66 3.04
CA ALA A 184 -15.16 7.42 4.47
C ALA A 184 -15.76 8.58 5.30
N ARG A 185 -15.57 9.82 4.83
CA ARG A 185 -16.09 11.03 5.49
C ARG A 185 -17.57 11.30 5.24
N ASP A 186 -18.11 10.90 4.08
CA ASP A 186 -19.53 11.11 3.74
C ASP A 186 -20.46 10.06 4.42
N GLY A 187 -20.01 9.41 5.50
CA GLY A 187 -20.85 8.59 6.37
C GLY A 187 -20.96 7.11 6.01
N HIS A 188 -20.22 6.65 5.00
CA HIS A 188 -20.17 5.22 4.64
C HIS A 188 -19.16 4.42 5.48
N GLY A 189 -18.54 5.00 6.51
CA GLY A 189 -17.41 4.46 7.27
C GLY A 189 -17.37 2.93 7.41
N PRO A 190 -18.28 2.28 8.15
CA PRO A 190 -18.21 0.83 8.36
C PRO A 190 -18.46 0.00 7.09
N ASP A 191 -19.43 0.39 6.26
CA ASP A 191 -19.81 -0.39 5.07
C ASP A 191 -18.85 -0.18 3.89
N LEU A 192 -18.23 0.99 3.83
CA LEU A 192 -17.14 1.30 2.92
C LEU A 192 -15.85 0.63 3.37
N LEU A 193 -15.49 0.65 4.65
CA LEU A 193 -14.32 -0.10 5.13
C LEU A 193 -14.51 -1.59 4.84
N LYS A 194 -15.73 -2.13 4.95
CA LYS A 194 -16.08 -3.48 4.46
C LYS A 194 -15.96 -3.62 2.94
N ALA A 195 -16.31 -2.61 2.15
CA ALA A 195 -16.17 -2.63 0.69
C ALA A 195 -14.70 -2.44 0.21
N ILE A 196 -13.90 -1.67 0.95
CA ILE A 196 -12.46 -1.43 0.73
C ILE A 196 -11.64 -2.62 1.22
N ALA A 197 -12.02 -3.27 2.32
CA ALA A 197 -11.46 -4.55 2.74
C ALA A 197 -11.68 -5.66 1.68
N ARG A 198 -12.74 -5.50 0.86
CA ARG A 198 -12.98 -6.32 -0.34
C ARG A 198 -12.25 -5.82 -1.58
N LEU A 199 -11.67 -4.60 -1.57
CA LEU A 199 -10.72 -4.18 -2.59
C LEU A 199 -9.41 -4.93 -2.34
N PRO A 200 -8.75 -5.44 -3.38
CA PRO A 200 -7.87 -6.58 -3.23
C PRO A 200 -6.66 -6.34 -2.29
N TRP A 201 -6.23 -5.11 -2.03
CA TRP A 201 -4.95 -4.71 -1.41
C TRP A 201 -4.84 -4.54 0.11
N SER A 202 -5.90 -4.55 0.90
CA SER A 202 -5.79 -4.38 2.37
C SER A 202 -7.04 -4.92 3.08
N GLY A 203 -6.91 -5.41 4.31
CA GLY A 203 -8.05 -5.92 5.09
C GLY A 203 -8.35 -7.40 4.83
N GLN A 204 -9.50 -7.88 5.33
CA GLN A 204 -9.84 -9.31 5.31
C GLN A 204 -10.14 -9.80 3.88
N LEU A 205 -9.30 -10.70 3.40
CA LEU A 205 -9.43 -11.44 2.16
C LEU A 205 -10.00 -12.83 2.44
N SER A 206 -10.55 -13.47 1.41
CA SER A 206 -11.03 -14.84 1.51
C SER A 206 -10.92 -15.58 0.17
N GLY A 207 -11.01 -16.91 0.23
CA GLY A 207 -10.98 -17.75 -0.95
C GLY A 207 -9.61 -17.85 -1.64
N PRO A 208 -9.53 -18.54 -2.79
CA PRO A 208 -8.26 -18.86 -3.46
C PRO A 208 -7.51 -17.60 -3.92
N ASP A 209 -8.22 -16.58 -4.41
CA ASP A 209 -7.62 -15.31 -4.83
C ASP A 209 -7.02 -14.54 -3.64
N GLY A 210 -7.69 -14.59 -2.48
CA GLY A 210 -7.18 -14.03 -1.23
C GLY A 210 -5.89 -14.71 -0.77
N VAL A 211 -5.85 -16.04 -0.86
CA VAL A 211 -4.63 -16.83 -0.57
C VAL A 211 -3.49 -16.49 -1.52
N GLN A 212 -3.73 -16.45 -2.83
CA GLN A 212 -2.71 -16.05 -3.81
C GLN A 212 -2.15 -14.66 -3.53
N LYS A 213 -3.01 -13.74 -3.05
CA LYS A 213 -2.60 -12.39 -2.72
C LYS A 213 -1.65 -12.33 -1.52
N VAL A 214 -1.99 -12.98 -0.40
CA VAL A 214 -1.10 -12.98 0.78
C VAL A 214 0.23 -13.66 0.46
N VAL A 215 0.21 -14.71 -0.37
CA VAL A 215 1.42 -15.37 -0.88
C VAL A 215 2.28 -14.40 -1.69
N ALA A 216 1.69 -13.67 -2.63
CA ALA A 216 2.41 -12.69 -3.46
C ALA A 216 2.97 -11.52 -2.63
N GLN A 217 2.22 -11.02 -1.64
CA GLN A 217 2.68 -9.98 -0.71
C GLN A 217 3.90 -10.45 0.08
N LEU A 218 3.85 -11.69 0.59
CA LEU A 218 4.95 -12.28 1.35
C LEU A 218 6.19 -12.50 0.47
N ALA A 219 6.00 -12.99 -0.76
CA ALA A 219 7.06 -13.16 -1.76
C ALA A 219 7.80 -11.83 -2.08
N ALA A 220 7.06 -10.71 -2.10
CA ALA A 220 7.62 -9.38 -2.30
C ALA A 220 8.37 -8.82 -1.05
N GLY A 221 8.36 -9.54 0.07
CA GLY A 221 8.94 -9.12 1.35
C GLY A 221 8.03 -8.21 2.18
N GLY A 222 6.74 -8.14 1.84
CA GLY A 222 5.71 -7.48 2.64
C GLY A 222 5.23 -8.35 3.80
N GLY A 223 4.50 -7.73 4.74
CA GLY A 223 3.84 -8.44 5.83
C GLY A 223 2.39 -8.76 5.49
N VAL A 224 1.82 -9.76 6.17
CA VAL A 224 0.40 -10.13 6.11
C VAL A 224 -0.12 -10.38 7.52
N VAL A 225 -1.43 -10.30 7.73
CA VAL A 225 -2.07 -10.70 8.99
C VAL A 225 -2.72 -12.07 8.78
N VAL A 226 -2.40 -13.04 9.63
CA VAL A 226 -3.14 -14.31 9.70
C VAL A 226 -4.04 -14.26 10.92
N TRP A 227 -5.32 -14.57 10.73
CA TRP A 227 -6.34 -14.60 11.78
C TRP A 227 -6.75 -16.04 12.07
N ASP A 228 -6.72 -16.42 13.35
CA ASP A 228 -7.28 -17.68 13.82
C ASP A 228 -8.51 -17.44 14.72
N PRO A 229 -9.73 -17.61 14.18
CA PRO A 229 -10.95 -17.47 14.97
C PRO A 229 -11.22 -18.64 15.94
N THR A 230 -10.41 -19.71 15.92
CA THR A 230 -10.75 -20.98 16.58
C THR A 230 -9.86 -21.38 17.74
N LEU A 231 -8.53 -21.44 17.59
CA LEU A 231 -7.66 -21.91 18.68
C LEU A 231 -7.38 -20.78 19.67
N GLU A 232 -6.97 -19.63 19.15
CA GLU A 232 -6.48 -18.52 19.97
C GLU A 232 -7.45 -17.32 19.97
N GLY A 233 -8.21 -17.10 18.89
CA GLY A 233 -9.00 -15.88 18.75
C GLY A 233 -8.10 -14.64 18.63
N GLU A 234 -6.92 -14.83 18.05
CA GLU A 234 -5.86 -13.82 17.89
C GLU A 234 -5.40 -13.76 16.43
N GLY A 235 -4.69 -12.68 16.09
CA GLY A 235 -4.10 -12.53 14.77
C GLY A 235 -2.63 -12.12 14.83
N ASP A 236 -1.85 -12.70 13.94
CA ASP A 236 -0.40 -12.51 13.88
C ASP A 236 0.01 -11.75 12.63
N VAL A 237 0.93 -10.80 12.78
CA VAL A 237 1.66 -10.26 11.63
C VAL A 237 2.77 -11.22 11.23
N VAL A 238 2.68 -11.69 9.98
CA VAL A 238 3.61 -12.66 9.40
C VAL A 238 4.51 -12.01 8.36
N PHE A 239 5.80 -12.32 8.42
CA PHE A 239 6.79 -12.00 7.39
C PHE A 239 7.61 -13.24 7.02
N ALA A 240 8.15 -13.31 5.81
CA ALA A 240 9.14 -14.33 5.45
C ALA A 240 10.54 -13.96 5.98
N ALA A 241 11.21 -14.91 6.64
CA ALA A 241 12.50 -14.66 7.29
C ALA A 241 13.61 -14.28 6.28
N GLU A 242 13.62 -14.89 5.10
CA GLU A 242 14.61 -14.62 4.03
C GLU A 242 14.65 -13.14 3.61
N ARG A 243 13.50 -12.46 3.64
CA ARG A 243 13.34 -11.05 3.25
C ARG A 243 13.23 -10.10 4.44
N PHE A 244 13.34 -10.61 5.66
CA PHE A 244 13.04 -9.84 6.87
C PHE A 244 14.05 -8.71 7.09
N ARG A 245 13.55 -7.49 7.33
CA ARG A 245 14.36 -6.26 7.42
C ARG A 245 14.40 -5.72 8.85
N PRO A 246 15.43 -4.96 9.23
CA PRO A 246 15.46 -4.27 10.52
C PRO A 246 14.21 -3.38 10.73
N GLN A 247 13.70 -2.74 9.68
CA GLN A 247 12.48 -1.93 9.73
C GLN A 247 11.24 -2.76 10.04
N SER A 248 11.15 -3.99 9.52
CA SER A 248 10.07 -4.92 9.86
C SER A 248 10.10 -5.27 11.34
N MET A 249 11.30 -5.51 11.90
CA MET A 249 11.44 -5.73 13.35
C MET A 249 11.04 -4.49 14.17
N ILE A 250 11.44 -3.28 13.76
CA ILE A 250 11.00 -2.04 14.42
C ILE A 250 9.47 -1.91 14.38
N PHE A 251 8.84 -2.24 13.25
CA PHE A 251 7.40 -2.25 13.11
C PHE A 251 6.74 -3.23 14.09
N LEU A 252 7.23 -4.47 14.19
CA LEU A 252 6.73 -5.45 15.17
C LEU A 252 6.79 -4.90 16.60
N LEU A 253 7.94 -4.33 17.00
CA LEU A 253 8.14 -3.84 18.37
C LEU A 253 7.31 -2.60 18.73
N THR A 254 7.01 -1.76 17.75
CA THR A 254 6.42 -0.42 18.02
C THR A 254 4.95 -0.32 17.64
N GLN A 255 4.45 -1.24 16.81
CA GLN A 255 3.08 -1.20 16.30
C GLN A 255 2.31 -2.49 16.56
N VAL A 256 2.97 -3.66 16.57
CA VAL A 256 2.33 -4.96 16.80
C VAL A 256 2.31 -5.33 18.28
N PHE A 257 3.36 -4.93 19.02
CA PHE A 257 3.51 -5.06 20.48
C PHE A 257 3.64 -6.49 21.04
N GLY A 258 3.25 -7.53 20.29
CA GLY A 258 3.33 -8.93 20.72
C GLY A 258 4.74 -9.51 20.84
N HIS A 259 4.79 -10.83 21.01
CA HIS A 259 6.01 -11.58 21.19
C HIS A 259 6.51 -12.14 19.86
N THR A 260 7.59 -11.57 19.33
CA THR A 260 8.12 -12.02 18.05
C THR A 260 8.76 -13.42 18.13
N THR A 261 8.18 -14.39 17.42
CA THR A 261 8.69 -15.75 17.30
C THR A 261 8.93 -16.13 15.84
N ILE A 262 9.71 -17.18 15.61
CA ILE A 262 10.21 -17.56 14.27
C ILE A 262 9.73 -18.96 13.91
N PRO A 263 8.52 -19.11 13.33
CA PRO A 263 8.06 -20.39 12.79
C PRO A 263 9.02 -20.95 11.73
N CYS A 264 9.44 -22.19 11.93
CA CYS A 264 10.34 -22.93 11.05
C CYS A 264 9.73 -24.29 10.71
N ALA A 265 9.99 -24.79 9.49
CA ALA A 265 9.90 -26.22 9.25
C ALA A 265 10.83 -26.97 10.22
N ALA A 266 10.38 -28.12 10.74
CA ALA A 266 11.12 -28.87 11.75
C ALA A 266 12.53 -29.25 11.28
N GLU A 267 12.66 -29.59 10.00
CA GLU A 267 13.90 -29.99 9.34
C GLU A 267 14.97 -28.88 9.36
N VAL A 268 14.55 -27.61 9.39
CA VAL A 268 15.48 -26.48 9.53
C VAL A 268 16.14 -26.50 10.91
N LEU A 269 15.35 -26.72 11.96
CA LEU A 269 15.82 -26.72 13.34
C LEU A 269 16.65 -27.98 13.65
N GLU A 270 16.24 -29.13 13.09
CA GLU A 270 17.01 -30.38 13.16
C GLU A 270 18.37 -30.25 12.49
N ARG A 271 18.43 -29.73 11.25
CA ARG A 271 19.68 -29.49 10.51
C ARG A 271 20.63 -28.55 11.24
N LEU A 272 20.08 -27.56 11.93
CA LEU A 272 20.86 -26.55 12.67
C LEU A 272 21.11 -26.96 14.12
N GLU A 273 20.71 -28.17 14.52
CA GLU A 273 20.87 -28.69 15.88
C GLU A 273 20.39 -27.68 16.94
N ILE A 274 19.26 -27.02 16.67
CA ILE A 274 18.61 -26.14 17.65
C ILE A 274 17.64 -27.04 18.41
N PRO A 275 17.89 -27.36 19.70
CA PRO A 275 17.06 -28.29 20.44
C PRO A 275 15.75 -27.64 20.89
N ARG A 276 14.73 -28.48 21.11
CA ARG A 276 13.47 -28.07 21.73
C ARG A 276 13.75 -27.48 23.12
N MET A 277 13.00 -26.46 23.49
CA MET A 277 13.04 -25.91 24.85
C MET A 277 12.56 -26.99 25.85
N PRO A 278 13.31 -27.28 26.93
CA PRO A 278 12.89 -28.26 27.93
C PRO A 278 11.56 -27.87 28.61
N GLY A 279 10.68 -28.84 28.86
CA GLY A 279 9.40 -28.66 29.56
C GLY A 279 8.21 -29.31 28.84
N ASP A 280 7.03 -29.23 29.46
CA ASP A 280 5.80 -29.86 28.95
C ASP A 280 5.12 -29.06 27.81
N GLY A 281 5.53 -27.81 27.60
CA GLY A 281 4.98 -26.90 26.58
C GLY A 281 3.97 -25.89 27.15
N ASP A 282 3.15 -25.32 26.26
CA ASP A 282 2.08 -24.38 26.60
C ASP A 282 0.68 -25.00 26.38
N ARG A 283 -0.37 -24.20 26.63
CA ARG A 283 -1.77 -24.65 26.46
C ARG A 283 -2.15 -24.93 25.00
N GLN A 284 -1.42 -24.36 24.04
CA GLN A 284 -1.69 -24.48 22.60
C GLN A 284 -0.81 -25.54 21.91
N GLY A 285 0.09 -26.17 22.67
CA GLY A 285 1.05 -27.16 22.19
C GLY A 285 2.12 -26.55 21.27
N THR A 286 2.49 -25.29 21.49
CA THR A 286 3.53 -24.56 20.76
C THR A 286 4.89 -25.21 20.97
N LEU A 287 5.56 -25.55 19.86
CA LEU A 287 6.84 -26.26 19.89
C LEU A 287 8.03 -25.28 19.93
N MET A 288 8.16 -24.60 21.06
CA MET A 288 9.25 -23.66 21.34
C MET A 288 10.62 -24.36 21.29
N HIS A 289 11.59 -23.71 20.66
CA HIS A 289 12.99 -24.14 20.65
C HIS A 289 13.87 -23.16 21.45
N VAL A 290 15.07 -23.61 21.81
CA VAL A 290 16.03 -22.76 22.52
C VAL A 290 16.30 -21.50 21.70
N SER A 291 16.26 -20.34 22.36
CA SER A 291 16.48 -19.06 21.70
C SER A 291 17.92 -18.95 21.17
N ILE A 292 18.09 -18.16 20.11
CA ILE A 292 19.35 -18.05 19.38
C ILE A 292 19.75 -16.61 19.11
N ASP A 293 21.05 -16.38 18.94
CA ASP A 293 21.63 -15.17 18.38
C ASP A 293 22.70 -15.54 17.34
N LEU A 294 22.93 -14.66 16.37
CA LEU A 294 23.98 -14.85 15.37
C LEU A 294 25.36 -14.72 16.02
N ALA A 295 26.17 -15.79 15.97
CA ALA A 295 27.48 -15.87 16.61
C ALA A 295 28.50 -14.87 16.05
N SER A 296 28.35 -14.46 14.79
CA SER A 296 29.20 -13.42 14.18
C SER A 296 28.79 -11.99 14.54
N SER A 297 27.71 -11.78 15.30
CA SER A 297 27.31 -10.44 15.72
C SER A 297 28.28 -9.89 16.76
N SER A 298 28.64 -8.60 16.64
CA SER A 298 29.51 -7.90 17.60
C SER A 298 28.73 -7.23 18.73
N GLY A 299 27.39 -7.18 18.64
CA GLY A 299 26.53 -6.53 19.62
C GLY A 299 25.95 -7.51 20.65
N THR A 300 24.84 -7.12 21.27
CA THR A 300 24.19 -7.94 22.32
C THR A 300 23.12 -8.88 21.78
N GLY A 301 22.83 -8.86 20.48
CA GLY A 301 21.81 -9.67 19.82
C GLY A 301 20.40 -9.07 19.82
N VAL A 302 20.10 -8.11 20.71
CA VAL A 302 18.72 -7.63 20.92
C VAL A 302 18.23 -6.59 19.91
N SER A 303 19.15 -5.87 19.26
CA SER A 303 18.78 -4.76 18.37
C SER A 303 17.97 -5.25 17.17
N ALA A 304 17.17 -4.36 16.58
CA ALA A 304 16.35 -4.72 15.42
C ALA A 304 17.20 -5.23 14.23
N ALA A 305 18.39 -4.65 14.06
CA ALA A 305 19.32 -5.07 13.01
C ALA A 305 19.91 -6.45 13.27
N GLU A 306 20.31 -6.73 14.51
CA GLU A 306 20.89 -8.02 14.90
C GLU A 306 19.86 -9.14 14.86
N ARG A 307 18.67 -8.94 15.43
CA ARG A 307 17.59 -9.93 15.33
C ARG A 307 17.21 -10.22 13.89
N ALA A 308 17.10 -9.19 13.04
CA ALA A 308 16.83 -9.40 11.62
C ALA A 308 17.98 -10.16 10.91
N ALA A 309 19.24 -9.96 11.30
CA ALA A 309 20.37 -10.70 10.76
C ALA A 309 20.35 -12.18 11.21
N THR A 310 20.10 -12.45 12.49
CA THR A 310 19.90 -13.82 13.02
C THR A 310 18.78 -14.55 12.29
N ILE A 311 17.62 -13.88 12.11
CA ILE A 311 16.45 -14.44 11.42
C ILE A 311 16.78 -14.77 9.95
N ARG A 312 17.42 -13.86 9.21
CA ARG A 312 17.84 -14.13 7.83
C ARG A 312 18.86 -15.26 7.75
N ARG A 313 19.79 -15.36 8.72
CA ARG A 313 20.74 -16.49 8.76
C ARG A 313 20.04 -17.81 9.04
N LEU A 314 19.04 -17.83 9.93
CA LEU A 314 18.24 -19.03 10.20
C LEU A 314 17.56 -19.58 8.94
N ALA A 315 17.08 -18.67 8.07
CA ALA A 315 16.47 -19.01 6.79
C ALA A 315 17.47 -19.44 5.70
N ALA A 316 18.78 -19.23 5.88
CA ALA A 316 19.76 -19.49 4.84
C ALA A 316 20.00 -21.00 4.65
N ALA A 317 20.00 -21.45 3.40
CA ALA A 317 20.19 -22.87 3.05
C ALA A 317 21.58 -23.40 3.46
N ASP A 318 22.59 -22.53 3.49
CA ASP A 318 23.97 -22.82 3.87
C ASP A 318 24.26 -22.54 5.36
N ALA A 319 23.23 -22.22 6.16
CA ALA A 319 23.40 -22.06 7.60
C ALA A 319 23.89 -23.35 8.28
N VAL A 320 24.75 -23.21 9.27
CA VAL A 320 25.33 -24.32 10.03
C VAL A 320 25.14 -24.12 11.54
N PRO A 321 25.17 -25.18 12.36
CA PRO A 321 24.92 -25.08 13.80
C PRO A 321 25.80 -24.06 14.55
N SER A 322 27.04 -23.86 14.09
CA SER A 322 28.02 -22.93 14.66
C SER A 322 27.72 -21.46 14.37
N ASP A 323 26.78 -21.15 13.48
CA ASP A 323 26.36 -19.77 13.21
C ASP A 323 25.54 -19.19 14.37
N PHE A 324 25.06 -20.03 15.30
CA PHE A 324 24.12 -19.64 16.33
C PHE A 324 24.66 -19.87 17.74
N LEU A 325 24.59 -18.82 18.57
CA LEU A 325 24.72 -18.90 20.01
C LEU A 325 23.40 -19.37 20.62
N ARG A 326 23.47 -20.01 21.79
CA ARG A 326 22.34 -20.55 22.54
C ARG A 326 22.61 -20.34 24.05
N PRO A 327 21.75 -19.64 24.82
CA PRO A 327 20.54 -18.94 24.40
C PRO A 327 20.83 -17.63 23.63
N GLY A 328 19.77 -16.97 23.15
CA GLY A 328 19.82 -15.63 22.53
C GLY A 328 18.47 -14.90 22.54
N HIS A 329 18.24 -13.96 21.61
CA HIS A 329 17.08 -13.06 21.60
C HIS A 329 16.07 -13.30 20.46
N VAL A 330 16.30 -14.34 19.66
CA VAL A 330 15.37 -14.81 18.63
C VAL A 330 14.81 -16.16 19.06
N PHE A 331 13.49 -16.35 18.98
CA PHE A 331 12.78 -17.50 19.55
C PHE A 331 12.16 -18.40 18.46
N PRO A 332 12.84 -19.47 18.01
CA PRO A 332 12.32 -20.34 16.97
C PRO A 332 11.19 -21.26 17.47
N LEU A 333 10.24 -21.54 16.59
CA LEU A 333 9.15 -22.50 16.78
C LEU A 333 9.23 -23.56 15.68
N ALA A 334 8.91 -24.82 15.99
CA ALA A 334 8.72 -25.84 14.95
C ALA A 334 7.24 -25.92 14.53
N ALA A 335 6.99 -25.79 13.22
CA ALA A 335 5.73 -26.22 12.62
C ALA A 335 5.65 -27.75 12.62
N ARG A 336 4.44 -28.28 12.80
CA ARG A 336 4.20 -29.72 12.70
C ARG A 336 4.30 -30.19 11.25
N PRO A 337 4.87 -31.39 10.98
CA PRO A 337 4.80 -32.00 9.67
C PRO A 337 3.36 -32.05 9.15
N GLY A 338 3.17 -31.77 7.85
CA GLY A 338 1.83 -31.64 7.25
C GLY A 338 1.17 -30.27 7.44
N LEU A 339 1.78 -29.35 8.20
CA LEU A 339 1.37 -27.95 8.34
C LEU A 339 -0.12 -27.82 8.67
N LEU A 340 -0.86 -27.02 7.88
CA LEU A 340 -2.27 -26.71 8.09
C LEU A 340 -3.22 -27.91 7.98
N SER A 341 -2.78 -29.02 7.37
CA SER A 341 -3.55 -30.29 7.37
C SER A 341 -3.52 -30.97 8.75
N THR A 342 -2.51 -30.68 9.56
CA THR A 342 -2.29 -31.29 10.89
C THR A 342 -2.70 -30.35 12.02
N ARG A 343 -2.37 -29.06 11.91
CA ARG A 343 -2.75 -28.04 12.89
C ARG A 343 -2.95 -26.70 12.20
N LYS A 344 -4.09 -26.08 12.46
CA LYS A 344 -4.44 -24.75 11.93
C LYS A 344 -4.00 -23.63 12.87
N GLY A 345 -2.72 -23.61 13.23
CA GLY A 345 -2.16 -22.55 14.09
C GLY A 345 -1.28 -21.58 13.30
N HIS A 346 -0.94 -20.45 13.92
CA HIS A 346 -0.10 -19.40 13.31
C HIS A 346 1.29 -19.91 12.88
N THR A 347 1.88 -20.85 13.63
CA THR A 347 3.18 -21.47 13.28
C THR A 347 3.12 -22.20 11.93
N GLU A 348 2.14 -23.10 11.75
CA GLU A 348 1.94 -23.86 10.52
C GLU A 348 1.50 -22.97 9.36
N ALA A 349 0.63 -21.99 9.62
CA ALA A 349 0.19 -21.02 8.62
C ALA A 349 1.37 -20.22 8.06
N THR A 350 2.28 -19.78 8.94
CA THR A 350 3.47 -19.02 8.56
C THR A 350 4.39 -19.83 7.65
N VAL A 351 4.68 -21.08 8.01
CA VAL A 351 5.54 -21.95 7.20
C VAL A 351 4.88 -22.29 5.86
N ALA A 352 3.58 -22.61 5.85
CA ALA A 352 2.83 -22.90 4.62
C ALA A 352 2.82 -21.72 3.65
N LEU A 353 2.66 -20.49 4.16
CA LEU A 353 2.74 -19.28 3.35
C LEU A 353 4.13 -19.05 2.77
N CYS A 354 5.20 -19.31 3.54
CA CYS A 354 6.56 -19.19 3.05
C CYS A 354 6.84 -20.19 1.91
N GLU A 355 6.41 -21.45 2.07
CA GLU A 355 6.54 -22.49 1.03
C GLU A 355 5.74 -22.14 -0.22
N ALA A 356 4.49 -21.69 -0.06
CA ALA A 356 3.65 -21.25 -1.18
C ALA A 356 4.22 -20.04 -1.92
N ALA A 357 4.96 -19.16 -1.20
CA ALA A 357 5.67 -18.03 -1.78
C ALA A 357 6.99 -18.39 -2.47
N GLY A 358 7.39 -19.67 -2.44
CA GLY A 358 8.66 -20.15 -3.00
C GLY A 358 9.88 -19.63 -2.22
N LEU A 359 9.73 -19.35 -0.93
CA LEU A 359 10.79 -18.87 -0.04
C LEU A 359 11.23 -19.97 0.91
N ALA A 360 12.35 -19.75 1.63
CA ALA A 360 12.75 -20.65 2.71
C ALA A 360 11.60 -20.86 3.72
N PRO A 361 11.38 -22.10 4.24
CA PRO A 361 10.27 -22.43 5.12
C PRO A 361 10.52 -21.96 6.56
N VAL A 362 10.86 -20.67 6.68
CA VAL A 362 11.16 -19.95 7.92
C VAL A 362 10.49 -18.59 7.80
N GLY A 363 9.61 -18.28 8.74
CA GLY A 363 8.92 -17.00 8.83
C GLY A 363 9.08 -16.35 10.18
N VAL A 364 8.46 -15.20 10.33
CA VAL A 364 8.40 -14.42 11.57
C VAL A 364 6.94 -14.19 11.87
N CYS A 365 6.48 -14.49 13.08
CA CYS A 365 5.15 -14.16 13.54
C CYS A 365 5.22 -13.32 14.82
N CYS A 366 4.18 -12.53 15.06
CA CYS A 366 4.08 -11.62 16.19
C CYS A 366 2.61 -11.27 16.38
N GLU A 367 2.06 -11.62 17.54
CA GLU A 367 0.65 -11.47 17.85
C GLU A 367 0.29 -9.98 17.98
N VAL A 368 -0.82 -9.56 17.39
CA VAL A 368 -1.24 -8.15 17.49
C VAL A 368 -1.84 -7.89 18.86
N MET A 369 -1.19 -7.01 19.61
CA MET A 369 -1.64 -6.57 20.92
C MET A 369 -1.94 -5.07 20.91
N ARG A 370 -3.01 -4.67 21.56
CA ARG A 370 -3.37 -3.25 21.72
C ARG A 370 -2.35 -2.53 22.61
N PRO A 371 -2.19 -1.20 22.47
CA PRO A 371 -1.25 -0.43 23.29
C PRO A 371 -1.50 -0.47 24.80
N ASP A 372 -2.69 -0.89 25.24
CA ASP A 372 -3.04 -1.10 26.64
C ASP A 372 -2.66 -2.50 27.16
N GLY A 373 -2.03 -3.33 26.32
CA GLY A 373 -1.54 -4.66 26.66
C GLY A 373 -2.58 -5.77 26.54
N VAL A 374 -3.76 -5.50 25.96
CA VAL A 374 -4.78 -6.52 25.71
C VAL A 374 -4.66 -7.01 24.27
N MET A 375 -4.83 -8.32 24.04
CA MET A 375 -4.81 -8.90 22.70
C MET A 375 -5.88 -8.27 21.80
N ALA A 376 -5.54 -8.06 20.53
CA ALA A 376 -6.46 -7.48 19.55
C ALA A 376 -7.54 -8.49 19.20
N ASP A 377 -8.80 -8.06 19.27
CA ASP A 377 -9.92 -8.88 18.77
C ASP A 377 -10.07 -8.74 17.25
N SER A 378 -11.06 -9.44 16.67
CA SER A 378 -11.32 -9.38 15.22
C SER A 378 -11.55 -7.96 14.68
N ALA A 379 -12.20 -7.06 15.45
CA ALA A 379 -12.48 -5.70 15.00
C ALA A 379 -11.24 -4.80 15.11
N ASP A 380 -10.40 -5.04 16.12
CA ASP A 380 -9.08 -4.40 16.24
C ASP A 380 -8.15 -4.82 15.10
N LEU A 381 -8.15 -6.11 14.74
CA LEU A 381 -7.33 -6.66 13.67
C LEU A 381 -7.72 -6.12 12.29
N GLU A 382 -9.02 -6.01 12.01
CA GLU A 382 -9.50 -5.36 10.77
C GLU A 382 -8.99 -3.91 10.68
N GLN A 383 -9.10 -3.14 11.76
CA GLN A 383 -8.60 -1.76 11.81
C GLN A 383 -7.08 -1.68 11.69
N PHE A 384 -6.37 -2.62 12.33
CA PHE A 384 -4.92 -2.72 12.27
C PHE A 384 -4.44 -3.01 10.84
N ALA A 385 -5.02 -4.02 10.20
CA ALA A 385 -4.71 -4.41 8.83
C ALA A 385 -4.96 -3.26 7.85
N LEU A 386 -6.07 -2.52 8.01
CA LEU A 386 -6.36 -1.35 7.18
C LEU A 386 -5.39 -0.19 7.44
N ARG A 387 -5.07 0.11 8.71
CA ARG A 387 -4.15 1.20 9.07
C ARG A 387 -2.77 1.01 8.48
N TRP A 388 -2.29 -0.22 8.46
CA TRP A 388 -0.93 -0.56 8.03
C TRP A 388 -0.87 -1.17 6.63
N GLU A 389 -1.98 -1.14 5.90
CA GLU A 389 -2.08 -1.63 4.52
C GLU A 389 -1.62 -3.09 4.39
N LEU A 390 -1.96 -3.92 5.38
CA LEU A 390 -1.66 -5.35 5.40
C LEU A 390 -2.88 -6.15 4.93
N PRO A 391 -2.71 -7.12 4.02
CA PRO A 391 -3.77 -8.07 3.73
C PRO A 391 -3.93 -9.02 4.92
N MET A 392 -5.17 -9.30 5.30
CA MET A 392 -5.54 -10.20 6.40
C MET A 392 -6.23 -11.44 5.83
N ILE A 393 -5.90 -12.63 6.30
CA ILE A 393 -6.49 -13.89 5.82
C ILE A 393 -6.83 -14.80 6.99
N ASP A 394 -7.92 -15.54 6.87
CA ASP A 394 -8.33 -16.55 7.84
C ASP A 394 -7.48 -17.83 7.67
N VAL A 395 -7.01 -18.40 8.79
CA VAL A 395 -6.21 -19.64 8.78
C VAL A 395 -6.96 -20.81 8.14
N HIS A 396 -8.29 -20.83 8.17
CA HIS A 396 -9.10 -21.85 7.51
C HIS A 396 -9.13 -21.70 6.00
N ASP A 397 -9.05 -20.49 5.47
CA ASP A 397 -8.91 -20.28 4.03
C ASP A 397 -7.52 -20.70 3.56
N LEU A 398 -6.47 -20.39 4.33
CA LEU A 398 -5.14 -20.93 4.06
C LEU A 398 -5.16 -22.46 4.03
N ALA A 399 -5.77 -23.10 5.03
CA ALA A 399 -5.83 -24.56 5.13
C ALA A 399 -6.64 -25.22 4.00
N ARG A 400 -7.50 -24.46 3.31
CA ARG A 400 -8.36 -24.95 2.24
C ARG A 400 -7.75 -24.77 0.85
N TRP A 401 -6.96 -23.72 0.65
CA TRP A 401 -6.52 -23.28 -0.67
C TRP A 401 -5.00 -23.29 -0.88
N LEU A 402 -4.22 -23.53 0.18
CA LEU A 402 -2.84 -24.04 0.09
C LEU A 402 -2.87 -25.57 0.10
#